data_AF-A0A6B3E7C7-F1
#
_entry.id   AF-A0A6B3E7C7-F1
#
_cell.length_a   1.000
_cell.length_b   1.000
_cell.length_c   1.000
_cell.angle_alpha   90.00
_cell.angle_beta   90.00
_cell.angle_gamma   90.00
#
_symmetry.space_group_name_H-M   'P 1'
#
loop_
_entity.id
_entity.type
_entity.pdbx_description
1 polymer ?
#
loop_
_entity_poly.entity_id
_entity_poly.type
_entity_poly.pdbx_seq_one_letter_code
_entity_poly.pdbx_strand_id
1 'polypeptide(L)'
;MTTPRDLLIVALDVPGTRPVEQGDLSLALAGAELADLLAAGRVALDGETVVPEPGGTGPGTGDRLLDEAAAALVAEAPYEP
;
A
#
# COMPACT_ATOMS: atom_id res chain seq x y z
N MET A 1 5.02 -6.03 11.24
CA MET A 1 3.64 -5.50 11.26
C MET A 1 3.58 -4.49 10.15
N THR A 2 2.50 -4.50 9.36
CA THR A 2 2.29 -3.57 8.24
C THR A 2 1.34 -2.46 8.66
N THR A 3 1.53 -1.27 8.10
CA THR A 3 0.71 -0.09 8.41
C THR A 3 -0.78 -0.34 8.19
N PRO A 4 -1.24 -1.04 7.12
CA PRO A 4 -2.66 -1.39 6.95
C PRO A 4 -3.21 -2.25 8.09
N ARG A 5 -2.42 -3.20 8.60
CA ARG A 5 -2.85 -4.08 9.68
C ARG A 5 -3.03 -3.31 10.98
N ASP A 6 -2.09 -2.41 11.29
CA ASP A 6 -2.19 -1.55 12.46
C ASP A 6 -3.38 -0.60 12.33
N LEU A 7 -3.62 -0.04 11.14
CA LEU A 7 -4.77 0.83 10.86
C LEU A 7 -6.10 0.10 11.00
N LEU A 8 -6.21 -1.15 10.54
CA LEU A 8 -7.41 -1.96 10.72
C LEU A 8 -7.70 -2.22 12.20
N ILE A 9 -6.67 -2.54 12.99
CA ILE A 9 -6.82 -2.75 14.44
C ILE A 9 -7.35 -1.48 15.11
N VAL A 10 -6.77 -0.32 14.78
CA VAL A 10 -7.22 0.98 15.31
C VAL A 10 -8.67 1.26 14.92
N ALA A 11 -9.07 0.99 13.67
CA ALA A 11 -10.43 1.22 13.19
C ALA A 11 -11.47 0.33 13.90
N LEU A 12 -11.09 -0.86 14.36
CA LEU A 12 -11.98 -1.79 15.07
C LEU A 12 -12.00 -1.56 16.60
N ASP A 13 -10.88 -1.13 17.19
CA ASP A 13 -10.70 -1.09 18.64
C ASP A 13 -10.97 0.30 19.25
N VAL A 14 -10.87 1.38 18.46
CA VAL A 14 -11.06 2.76 18.95
C VAL A 14 -12.49 3.23 18.64
N PRO A 15 -13.35 3.45 19.65
CA PRO A 15 -14.71 3.93 19.42
C PRO A 15 -14.70 5.33 18.79
N GLY A 16 -15.16 5.42 17.54
CA GLY A 16 -15.34 6.68 16.82
C GLY A 16 -16.68 7.34 17.14
N THR A 17 -16.74 8.67 17.10
CA THR A 17 -18.00 9.43 17.13
C THR A 17 -18.82 9.27 15.85
N ARG A 18 -18.17 8.86 14.77
CA ARG A 18 -18.77 8.49 13.48
C ARG A 18 -18.16 7.18 13.00
N PRO A 19 -18.97 6.19 12.59
CA PRO A 19 -18.46 4.99 11.93
C PRO A 19 -17.65 5.36 10.69
N VAL A 20 -16.58 4.63 10.42
CA VAL A 20 -15.84 4.74 9.15
C VAL A 20 -16.61 3.92 8.11
N GLU A 21 -16.95 4.55 6.99
CA GLU A 21 -17.60 3.86 5.89
C GLU A 21 -16.64 2.85 5.25
N GLN A 22 -17.17 1.75 4.72
CA GLN A 22 -16.34 0.70 4.12
C GLN A 22 -15.43 1.24 3.00
N GLY A 23 -15.91 2.19 2.20
CA GLY A 23 -15.14 2.83 1.14
C GLY A 23 -13.96 3.64 1.68
N ASP A 24 -14.20 4.44 2.72
CA ASP A 24 -13.15 5.25 3.37
C ASP A 24 -12.09 4.36 4.03
N LEU A 25 -12.52 3.29 4.70
CA LEU A 25 -11.61 2.31 5.30
C LEU A 25 -10.77 1.63 4.23
N SER A 26 -11.39 1.17 3.14
CA SER A 26 -10.68 0.52 2.03
C SER A 26 -9.64 1.46 1.41
N LEU A 27 -9.98 2.73 1.21
CA LEU A 27 -9.06 3.73 0.68
C LEU A 27 -7.90 4.01 1.63
N ALA A 28 -8.18 4.13 2.93
CA ALA A 28 -7.14 4.32 3.95
C ALA A 28 -6.18 3.13 4.04
N LEU A 29 -6.71 1.90 3.95
CA LEU A 29 -5.89 0.68 3.93
C LEU A 29 -5.01 0.61 2.68
N ALA A 30 -5.55 0.96 1.50
CA ALA A 30 -4.77 1.02 0.26
C ALA A 30 -3.66 2.09 0.33
N GLY A 31 -3.95 3.27 0.90
CA GLY A 31 -2.94 4.30 1.12
C GLY A 31 -1.86 3.88 2.11
N ALA A 32 -2.23 3.14 3.16
CA ALA A 32 -1.27 2.57 4.10
C ALA A 32 -0.39 1.48 3.44
N GLU A 33 -0.93 0.69 2.53
CA GLU A 33 -0.18 -0.32 1.78
C GLU A 33 0.82 0.35 0.83
N LEU A 34 0.40 1.42 0.15
CA LEU A 34 1.29 2.24 -0.68
C LEU A 34 2.43 2.85 0.13
N ALA A 35 2.17 3.34 1.35
CA ALA A 35 3.21 3.85 2.23
C ALA A 35 4.24 2.79 2.62
N ASP A 36 3.80 1.55 2.87
CA ASP A 36 4.69 0.42 3.14
C ASP A 36 5.51 0.02 1.89
N LEU A 37 4.92 0.07 0.69
CA LEU A 37 5.63 -0.19 -0.57
C LEU A 37 6.72 0.87 -0.84
N LEU A 38 6.43 2.14 -0.57
CA LEU A 38 7.40 3.24 -0.65
C LEU A 38 8.55 3.03 0.35
N ALA A 39 8.22 2.69 1.60
CA ALA A 39 9.22 2.43 2.64
C ALA A 39 10.10 1.20 2.31
N ALA A 40 9.53 0.21 1.62
CA ALA A 40 10.24 -0.97 1.14
C ALA A 40 11.03 -0.75 -0.17
N GLY A 41 10.97 0.45 -0.77
CA GLY A 41 11.64 0.75 -2.03
C GLY A 41 11.13 -0.10 -3.20
N ARG A 42 9.83 -0.44 -3.19
CA ARG A 42 9.16 -1.18 -4.28
C ARG A 42 8.54 -0.25 -5.32
N VAL A 43 8.17 0.95 -4.88
CA VAL A 43 7.63 2.02 -5.72
C VAL A 43 8.27 3.35 -5.36
N ALA A 44 8.19 4.28 -6.29
CA ALA A 44 8.54 5.67 -6.14
C ALA A 44 7.35 6.55 -6.53
N LEU A 45 7.45 7.85 -6.26
CA LEU A 45 6.51 8.85 -6.74
C LEU A 45 7.21 9.73 -7.79
N ASP A 46 6.69 9.75 -9.01
CA ASP A 46 7.07 10.68 -10.07
C ASP A 46 5.97 11.73 -10.23
N GLY A 47 6.14 12.87 -9.55
CA GLY A 47 5.10 13.90 -9.46
C GLY A 47 3.88 13.40 -8.70
N GLU A 48 2.81 13.09 -9.45
CA GLU A 48 1.55 12.54 -8.92
C GLU A 48 1.34 11.06 -9.31
N THR A 49 2.28 10.47 -10.05
CA THR A 49 2.19 9.09 -10.54
C THR A 49 3.01 8.16 -9.65
N VAL A 50 2.42 7.05 -9.23
CA VAL A 50 3.15 5.96 -8.57
C VAL A 50 3.88 5.15 -9.65
N VAL A 51 5.20 5.06 -9.55
CA VAL A 51 6.02 4.31 -10.51
C VAL A 51 6.70 3.13 -9.82
N PRO A 52 6.80 1.95 -10.46
CA PRO A 52 7.59 0.85 -9.92
C PRO A 52 9.07 1.22 -9.84
N GLU A 53 9.76 0.80 -8.79
CA GLU A 53 11.21 1.03 -8.67
C GLU A 53 12.00 0.18 -9.69
N PRO A 54 12.91 0.78 -10.49
CA PRO A 54 13.72 0.05 -11.45
C PRO A 54 14.61 -0.99 -10.75
N GLY A 55 14.34 -2.27 -11.00
CA GLY A 55 15.06 -3.37 -10.33
C GLY A 55 14.41 -3.86 -9.04
N GLY A 56 13.09 -3.66 -8.88
CA GLY A 56 12.22 -4.18 -7.80
C GLY A 56 12.26 -5.70 -7.53
N THR A 57 13.26 -6.42 -8.04
CA THR A 57 13.62 -7.82 -7.78
C THR A 57 14.51 -8.02 -6.55
N GLY A 58 14.67 -7.00 -5.68
CA GLY A 58 15.28 -7.19 -4.36
C GLY A 58 14.53 -8.26 -3.53
N PRO A 59 15.15 -8.81 -2.46
CA PRO A 59 14.54 -9.84 -1.62
C PRO A 59 13.11 -9.47 -1.21
N GLY A 60 12.21 -10.46 -1.11
CA GLY A 60 10.84 -10.25 -0.66
C GLY A 60 10.77 -9.36 0.59
N THR A 61 9.71 -8.56 0.72
CA THR A 61 9.51 -7.67 1.88
C THR A 61 9.38 -8.47 3.18
N GLY A 62 9.17 -9.78 3.08
CA GLY A 62 8.89 -10.66 4.20
C GLY A 62 7.43 -10.65 4.62
N ASP A 63 6.61 -9.83 3.95
CA ASP A 63 5.16 -9.80 4.09
C ASP A 63 4.49 -10.22 2.78
N ARG A 64 3.70 -11.30 2.85
CA ARG A 64 3.05 -11.87 1.66
C ARG A 64 2.10 -10.89 0.98
N LEU A 65 1.33 -10.11 1.74
CA LEU A 65 0.35 -9.19 1.16
C LEU A 65 1.07 -8.05 0.44
N LEU A 66 2.14 -7.53 1.06
CA LEU A 66 2.95 -6.48 0.46
C LEU A 66 3.70 -6.96 -0.79
N ASP A 67 4.17 -8.21 -0.79
CA ASP A 67 4.79 -8.84 -1.97
C ASP A 67 3.77 -9.08 -3.10
N GLU A 68 2.53 -9.44 -2.77
CA GLU A 68 1.43 -9.56 -3.75
C GLU A 68 1.04 -8.20 -4.35
N ALA A 69 0.97 -7.15 -3.52
CA ALA A 69 0.71 -5.78 -3.98
C ALA A 69 1.81 -5.28 -4.92
N ALA A 70 3.09 -5.53 -4.58
CA ALA A 70 4.21 -5.20 -5.44
C ALA A 70 4.16 -5.96 -6.77
N ALA A 71 3.75 -7.22 -6.77
CA ALA A 71 3.62 -8.04 -7.98
C ALA A 71 2.45 -7.62 -8.89
N ALA A 72 1.48 -6.88 -8.37
CA ALA A 72 0.33 -6.38 -9.14
C ALA A 72 0.63 -5.09 -9.92
N LEU A 73 1.78 -4.45 -9.68
CA LEU A 73 2.18 -3.22 -10.36
C LEU A 73 2.45 -3.47 -11.85
N VAL A 74 2.02 -2.52 -12.70
CA VAL A 74 2.37 -2.53 -14.12
C VAL A 74 3.79 -2.00 -14.26
N ALA A 75 4.71 -2.84 -14.74
CA ALA A 75 6.13 -2.50 -14.86
C ALA A 75 6.48 -1.66 -16.12
N GLU A 76 5.54 -1.52 -17.05
CA GLU A 76 5.72 -0.78 -18.31
C GLU A 76 4.84 0.47 -18.35
N ALA A 77 5.33 1.53 -18.98
CA ALA A 77 4.54 2.73 -19.18
C ALA A 77 3.38 2.48 -20.16
N PRO A 78 2.18 3.04 -19.93
CA PRO A 78 1.80 3.86 -18.78
C PRO A 78 1.53 2.96 -17.56
N TYR A 79 2.22 3.21 -16.44
CA TYR A 79 2.21 2.36 -15.23
C TYR A 79 0.83 2.20 -14.57
N GLU A 80 -0.16 2.94 -15.06
CA GLU A 80 -1.57 2.89 -14.69
C GLU A 80 -2.41 2.75 -15.98
N PRO A 81 -3.51 1.97 -15.96
CA PRO A 81 -4.39 1.76 -17.12
C PRO A 81 -5.23 2.99 -17.51
#